data_AF-A0A5P9F027-F1
#
_entry.id   AF-A0A5P9F027-F1
#
_cell.length_a   1.000
_cell.length_b   1.000
_cell.length_c   1.000
_cell.angle_alpha   90.00
_cell.angle_beta   90.00
_cell.angle_gamma   90.00
#
_symmetry.space_group_name_H-M   'P 1'
#
loop_
_entity.id
_entity.type
_entity.pdbx_description
1 polymer ?
#
loop_
_entity_poly.entity_id
_entity_poly.type
_entity_poly.pdbx_seq_one_letter_code
_entity_poly.pdbx_strand_id
1 'polypeptide(L)'
;MKMGQLHIIPLAEQALALLQELEPLTGHGKYIFPSARGQSRPLSDNGVRTVLRLLGYDNETMIAHGFRAMARTLIDHDTRQI
;
A
#
# COMPACT_ATOMS: atom_id res chain seq x y z
N MET A 1 8.06 3.11 12.82
CA MET A 1 8.86 2.16 13.62
C MET A 1 8.71 2.51 15.08
N LYS A 2 8.22 1.60 15.91
CA LYS A 2 8.30 1.69 17.36
C LYS A 2 9.02 0.42 17.79
N MET A 3 10.22 0.58 18.34
CA MET A 3 11.00 -0.45 19.05
C MET A 3 11.45 -1.66 18.21
N GLY A 4 12.49 -1.50 17.38
CA GLY A 4 13.50 -2.54 17.03
C GLY A 4 13.09 -3.91 16.47
N GLN A 5 11.80 -4.23 16.43
CA GLN A 5 11.27 -5.54 16.10
C GLN A 5 10.83 -5.53 14.64
N LEU A 6 11.25 -6.55 13.90
CA LEU A 6 10.85 -6.73 12.51
C LEU A 6 9.33 -6.88 12.46
N HIS A 7 8.67 -5.94 11.78
CA HIS A 7 7.24 -6.00 11.58
C HIS A 7 6.94 -6.84 10.33
N ILE A 8 6.82 -8.15 10.54
CA ILE A 8 6.52 -9.11 9.49
C ILE A 8 5.00 -9.19 9.35
N ILE A 9 4.49 -8.84 8.17
CA ILE A 9 3.07 -8.99 7.81
C ILE A 9 3.02 -10.00 6.66
N PRO A 10 2.29 -11.13 6.80
CA PRO A 10 2.09 -12.04 5.67
C PRO A 10 1.27 -11.33 4.59
N LEU A 11 1.69 -11.47 3.34
CA LEU A 11 0.97 -10.95 2.18
C LEU A 11 0.08 -12.06 1.61
N ALA A 12 -1.13 -11.69 1.18
CA ALA A 12 -1.97 -12.57 0.39
C ALA A 12 -1.35 -12.80 -0.99
N GLU A 13 -1.68 -13.93 -1.63
CA GLU A 13 -1.15 -14.29 -2.96
C GLU A 13 -1.45 -13.20 -4.01
N GLN A 14 -2.64 -12.60 -3.95
CA GLN A 14 -3.04 -11.51 -4.84
C GLN A 14 -2.16 -10.28 -4.68
N ALA A 15 -1.76 -9.95 -3.44
CA ALA A 15 -0.87 -8.82 -3.18
C ALA A 15 0.56 -9.12 -3.67
N LEU A 16 1.01 -10.37 -3.53
CA LEU A 16 2.32 -10.79 -4.04
C LEU A 16 2.38 -10.71 -5.58
N ALA A 17 1.34 -11.17 -6.27
CA ALA A 17 1.26 -11.12 -7.74
C ALA A 17 1.37 -9.67 -8.25
N LEU A 18 0.64 -8.73 -7.64
CA LEU A 18 0.73 -7.31 -7.99
C LEU A 18 2.13 -6.72 -7.78
N LEU A 19 2.85 -7.14 -6.73
CA LEU A 19 4.22 -6.70 -6.49
C LEU A 19 5.21 -7.29 -7.50
N GLN A 20 5.00 -8.53 -7.95
CA GLN A 20 5.80 -9.16 -8.99
C GLN A 20 5.59 -8.48 -10.35
N GLU A 21 4.35 -8.08 -10.68
CA GLU A 21 4.07 -7.28 -11.88
C GLU A 21 4.71 -5.90 -11.83
N LEU A 22 4.86 -5.33 -10.62
CA LEU A 22 5.47 -4.02 -10.41
C LEU A 22 7.01 -4.07 -10.44
N GLU A 23 7.63 -5.20 -10.06
CA GLU A 23 9.08 -5.35 -9.92
C GLU A 23 9.89 -4.89 -11.16
N PRO A 24 9.52 -5.24 -12.41
CA PRO A 24 10.24 -4.75 -13.59
C PRO A 24 10.26 -3.22 -13.73
N LEU A 25 9.28 -2.52 -13.15
CA LEU A 25 9.13 -1.06 -13.25
C LEU A 25 9.89 -0.31 -12.15
N THR A 26 9.92 -0.83 -10.92
CA THR A 26 10.46 -0.10 -9.75
C THR A 26 11.54 -0.85 -8.98
N GLY A 27 11.82 -2.12 -9.30
CA GLY A 27 12.71 -3.02 -8.55
C GLY A 27 14.21 -2.65 -8.57
N HIS A 28 14.61 -1.66 -9.36
CA HIS A 28 16.00 -1.21 -9.47
C HIS A 28 16.47 -0.35 -8.28
N GLY A 29 15.55 0.07 -7.41
CA GLY A 29 15.82 0.99 -6.29
C GLY A 29 15.51 0.40 -4.91
N LYS A 30 15.74 1.22 -3.88
CA LYS A 30 15.49 0.83 -2.48
C LYS A 30 14.00 0.71 -2.13
N TYR A 31 13.12 1.37 -2.87
CA TYR A 31 11.70 1.51 -2.53
C TYR A 31 10.82 0.86 -3.60
N ILE A 32 9.86 0.04 -3.16
CA ILE A 32 8.82 -0.54 -4.01
C ILE A 32 8.02 0.56 -4.72
N PHE A 33 7.71 1.64 -4.00
CA PHE A 33 7.04 2.83 -4.50
C PHE A 33 7.97 4.05 -4.36
N PRO A 34 8.81 4.35 -5.37
CA PRO A 34 9.66 5.52 -5.36
C PRO A 34 8.86 6.81 -5.58
N SER A 35 9.47 7.95 -5.22
CA SER A 35 8.93 9.26 -5.55
C SER A 35 8.92 9.50 -7.05
N ALA A 36 7.88 10.17 -7.56
CA ALA A 36 7.78 10.57 -8.97
C ALA A 36 8.93 11.50 -9.42
N ARG A 37 9.60 12.16 -8.47
CA ARG A 37 10.73 13.07 -8.75
C ARG A 37 12.11 12.40 -8.63
N GLY A 38 12.15 11.09 -8.43
CA GLY A 38 13.41 10.33 -8.37
C GLY A 38 13.36 9.14 -7.40
N GLN A 39 14.25 8.17 -7.64
CA GLN A 39 14.24 6.88 -6.95
C GLN A 39 14.89 6.88 -5.56
N SER A 40 15.49 8.01 -5.14
CA SER A 40 16.21 8.14 -3.87
C SER A 40 15.30 8.33 -2.65
N ARG A 41 14.00 8.57 -2.87
CA ARG A 41 13.01 8.83 -1.82
C ARG A 41 11.77 7.96 -2.03
N PRO A 42 11.09 7.54 -0.95
CA PRO A 42 9.82 6.86 -1.09
C PRO A 42 8.73 7.82 -1.58
N LEU A 43 7.64 7.26 -2.10
CA LEU A 43 6.41 7.98 -2.36
C LEU A 43 5.94 8.70 -1.09
N SER A 44 5.55 9.97 -1.21
CA SER A 44 5.05 10.75 -0.08
C SER A 44 3.58 10.44 0.19
N ASP A 45 3.12 10.74 1.41
CA ASP A 45 1.69 10.64 1.77
C ASP A 45 0.79 11.43 0.81
N ASN A 46 1.23 12.61 0.38
CA ASN A 46 0.52 13.39 -0.63
C ASN A 46 0.52 12.71 -1.99
N GLY A 47 1.60 12.02 -2.37
CA GLY A 47 1.67 11.23 -3.59
C GLY A 47 0.62 10.11 -3.61
N VAL A 48 0.47 9.38 -2.50
CA VAL A 48 -0.58 8.36 -2.36
C VAL A 48 -1.97 8.98 -2.53
N ARG A 49 -2.24 10.13 -1.89
CA ARG A 49 -3.52 10.85 -2.04
C ARG A 49 -3.77 11.30 -3.47
N THR A 50 -2.76 11.80 -4.17
CA THR A 50 -2.87 12.21 -5.57
C THR A 50 -3.23 11.02 -6.46
N VAL A 51 -2.56 9.87 -6.27
CA VAL A 51 -2.87 8.65 -7.04
C VAL A 51 -4.30 8.17 -6.80
N LEU A 52 -4.75 8.15 -5.54
CA LEU A 52 -6.14 7.77 -5.22
C LEU A 52 -7.17 8.68 -5.91
N ARG A 53 -6.92 10.00 -5.94
CA ARG A 53 -7.79 10.94 -6.66
C ARG A 53 -7.80 10.71 -8.17
N LEU A 54 -6.65 10.37 -8.75
CA LEU A 54 -6.56 10.02 -10.19
C LEU A 54 -7.38 8.76 -10.52
N LEU A 55 -7.49 7.84 -9.56
CA LEU A 55 -8.34 6.64 -9.68
C LEU A 55 -9.83 6.90 -9.39
N GLY A 56 -10.22 8.16 -9.12
CA GLY A 56 -11.60 8.54 -8.83
C GLY A 56 -12.01 8.48 -7.36
N TYR A 57 -11.08 8.19 -6.44
CA TYR A 57 -11.35 8.24 -5.00
C TYR A 57 -11.11 9.65 -4.47
N ASP A 58 -12.19 10.41 -4.31
CA ASP A 58 -12.14 11.73 -3.68
C ASP A 58 -12.04 11.64 -2.15
N ASN A 59 -11.81 12.78 -1.51
CA ASN A 59 -11.63 12.85 -0.05
C ASN A 59 -12.90 12.51 0.74
N GLU A 60 -14.06 12.55 0.12
CA GLU A 60 -15.36 12.28 0.75
C GLU A 60 -15.70 10.79 0.69
N THR A 61 -15.30 10.14 -0.41
CA THR A 61 -15.52 8.72 -0.66
C THR A 61 -14.48 7.85 0.03
N MET A 62 -13.18 8.12 -0.19
CA MET A 62 -12.13 7.25 0.32
C MET A 62 -10.73 7.89 0.32
N ILE A 63 -10.05 7.80 1.47
CA ILE A 63 -8.63 8.15 1.62
C ILE A 63 -7.83 6.93 2.11
N ALA A 64 -6.49 6.99 2.05
CA ALA A 64 -5.61 5.88 2.44
C ALA A 64 -5.93 5.26 3.83
N HIS A 65 -6.29 6.09 4.81
CA HIS A 65 -6.70 5.58 6.14
C HIS A 65 -8.02 4.80 6.10
N GLY A 66 -8.96 5.20 5.25
CA GLY A 66 -10.23 4.51 5.05
C GLY A 66 -10.04 3.11 4.47
N PHE A 67 -9.13 2.96 3.48
CA PHE A 67 -8.74 1.65 2.96
C PHE A 67 -8.22 0.72 4.05
N ARG A 68 -7.37 1.23 4.95
CA ARG A 68 -6.84 0.43 6.07
C ARG A 68 -7.94 0.01 7.06
N ALA A 69 -8.87 0.91 7.38
CA ALA A 69 -9.98 0.59 8.27
C ALA A 69 -10.89 -0.49 7.65
N MET A 70 -11.26 -0.30 6.37
CA MET A 70 -12.05 -1.26 5.61
C MET A 70 -11.36 -2.63 5.52
N ALA A 71 -10.07 -2.66 5.15
CA ALA A 71 -9.31 -3.91 5.07
C ALA A 71 -9.31 -4.65 6.41
N ARG A 72 -9.15 -3.94 7.53
CA ARG A 72 -9.21 -4.58 8.85
C ARG A 72 -10.57 -5.18 9.14
N THR A 73 -11.67 -4.48 8.83
CA THR A 73 -13.02 -5.01 9.02
C THR A 73 -13.27 -6.24 8.14
N LEU A 74 -12.86 -6.20 6.87
CA LEU A 74 -13.03 -7.31 5.94
C LEU A 74 -12.21 -8.53 6.37
N ILE A 75 -10.93 -8.34 6.69
CA ILE A 75 -10.04 -9.43 7.12
C ILE A 75 -10.53 -10.04 8.45
N ASP A 76 -10.96 -9.22 9.40
CA ASP A 76 -11.48 -9.68 10.70
C ASP A 76 -12.79 -10.46 10.55
N HIS A 77 -13.67 -10.04 9.63
CA HIS A 77 -14.90 -10.77 9.33
C HIS A 77 -14.61 -12.13 8.68
N ASP A 78 -13.71 -12.17 7.69
CA ASP A 78 -13.35 -13.40 6.96
C ASP A 78 -12.66 -14.42 7.89
N THR A 79 -11.78 -13.94 8.79
CA THR A 79 -11.10 -14.78 9.79
C THR A 79 -12.07 -15.39 10.81
N ARG A 80 -13.27 -14.83 11.03
CA ARG A 80 -14.28 -15.37 11.95
C ARG A 80 -15.21 -16.40 11.32
N GLN A 81 -15.16 -16.60 10.00
CA GLN A 81 -15.99 -17.59 9.29
C GLN A 81 -15.27 -18.92 8.99
N ILE A 82 -14.03 -19.05 9.47
CA ILE A 82 -13.20 -20.26 9.41
C ILE A 82 -12.98 -20.81 10.82
#